data_AF-A0A0L9VNX1-F1
#
_entry.id   AF-A0A0L9VNX1-F1
#
_cell.length_a   1.000
_cell.length_b   1.000
_cell.length_c   1.000
_cell.angle_alpha   90.00
_cell.angle_beta   90.00
_cell.angle_gamma   90.00
#
_symmetry.space_group_name_H-M   'P 1'
#
loop_
_entity.id
_entity.type
_entity.pdbx_description
1 polymer ?
#
loop_
_entity_poly.entity_id
_entity_poly.type
_entity_poly.pdbx_seq_one_letter_code
_entity_poly.pdbx_strand_id
1 'polypeptide(L)'
;MPSSSLENKVPYSVIFPNDALYHIPPRVFGCTCFVHNVSPGLDKLSPKSIKCVFLGYSRIQKGYRCYSPSTRRYYMSSDVTFFEDTPFFLSSKEYPSSVEEMLPIPLCDPLVIPASPSSA
;
A
#
# COMPACT_ATOMS: atom_id res chain seq x y z
N MET A 1 39.28 -1.72 -8.59
CA MET A 1 38.82 -0.41 -9.07
C MET A 1 37.34 -0.28 -8.74
N PRO A 2 36.91 0.65 -7.87
CA PRO A 2 35.49 0.92 -7.66
C PRO A 2 34.88 1.63 -8.88
N SER A 3 33.59 1.42 -9.13
CA SER A 3 32.85 2.13 -10.20
C SER A 3 32.58 3.58 -9.81
N SER A 4 32.40 4.45 -10.82
CA SER A 4 31.94 5.83 -10.61
C SER A 4 30.55 5.87 -9.96
N SER A 5 30.27 6.95 -9.21
CA SER A 5 28.95 7.15 -8.59
C SER A 5 27.85 7.24 -9.64
N LEU A 6 26.70 6.62 -9.36
CA LEU A 6 25.55 6.55 -10.26
C LEU A 6 24.59 7.76 -10.13
N GLU A 7 25.02 8.88 -9.55
CA GLU A 7 24.20 10.10 -9.41
C GLU A 7 22.85 9.84 -8.72
N ASN A 8 22.82 9.00 -7.69
CA ASN A 8 21.60 8.56 -6.99
C ASN A 8 20.59 7.81 -7.86
N LYS A 9 20.99 7.31 -9.03
CA LYS A 9 20.18 6.38 -9.84
C LYS A 9 20.30 4.97 -9.28
N VAL A 10 19.19 4.26 -9.35
CA VAL A 10 19.13 2.84 -9.01
C VAL A 10 19.84 2.03 -10.09
N PRO A 11 20.74 1.08 -9.74
CA PRO A 11 21.53 0.32 -10.72
C PRO A 11 20.68 -0.35 -11.82
N TYR A 12 19.51 -0.86 -11.47
CA TYR A 12 18.58 -1.47 -12.43
C TYR A 12 18.21 -0.53 -13.58
N SER A 13 17.93 0.74 -13.29
CA SER A 13 17.58 1.75 -14.30
C SER A 13 18.75 2.12 -15.22
N VAL A 14 20.00 1.94 -14.77
CA VAL A 14 21.19 2.19 -15.60
C VAL A 14 21.41 1.03 -16.57
N ILE A 15 21.18 -0.20 -16.12
CA ILE A 15 21.37 -1.41 -16.93
C ILE A 15 20.21 -1.62 -17.90
N PHE A 16 18.98 -1.27 -17.50
CA PHE A 16 17.75 -1.45 -18.27
C PHE A 16 16.99 -0.11 -18.40
N PRO A 17 17.47 0.83 -19.25
CA PRO A 17 16.93 2.18 -19.31
C PRO A 17 15.49 2.27 -19.84
N ASN A 18 15.05 1.27 -20.60
CA ASN A 18 13.70 1.23 -21.19
C ASN A 18 12.71 0.36 -20.40
N ASP A 19 13.15 -0.31 -19.33
CA ASP A 19 12.30 -1.21 -18.55
C ASP A 19 11.70 -0.48 -17.34
N ALA A 20 10.43 -0.76 -17.07
CA ALA A 20 9.78 -0.28 -15.86
C ALA A 20 10.40 -0.94 -14.63
N LEU A 21 10.71 -0.13 -13.60
CA LEU A 21 11.35 -0.61 -12.37
C LEU A 21 10.50 -1.61 -11.59
N TYR A 22 9.17 -1.52 -11.72
CA TYR A 22 8.24 -2.46 -11.12
C TYR A 22 7.25 -2.96 -12.17
N HIS A 23 7.00 -4.27 -12.19
CA HIS A 23 5.93 -4.86 -13.01
C HIS A 23 4.53 -4.38 -12.62
N ILE A 24 4.35 -4.01 -11.35
CA ILE A 24 3.13 -3.40 -10.82
C ILE A 24 3.57 -2.15 -10.06
N PRO A 25 3.15 -0.95 -10.49
CA PRO A 25 3.54 0.28 -9.81
C PRO A 25 3.15 0.32 -8.33
N PRO A 26 4.00 0.89 -7.46
CA PRO A 26 3.64 1.18 -6.08
C PRO A 26 2.45 2.15 -5.99
N ARG A 27 1.61 2.01 -4.96
CA ARG A 27 0.39 2.82 -4.72
C ARG A 27 0.22 3.10 -3.21
N VAL A 28 -0.43 4.21 -2.85
CA VAL A 28 -0.69 4.57 -1.44
C VAL A 28 -1.63 3.58 -0.76
N PHE A 29 -1.13 2.87 0.27
CA PHE A 29 -1.93 1.96 1.10
C PHE A 29 -3.13 2.69 1.75
N GLY A 30 -4.30 2.05 1.77
CA GLY A 30 -5.51 2.60 2.40
C GLY A 30 -6.25 3.65 1.56
N CYS A 31 -5.73 4.01 0.39
CA CYS A 31 -6.43 4.93 -0.50
C CYS A 31 -7.73 4.34 -1.05
N THR A 32 -8.61 5.22 -1.51
CA THR A 32 -9.80 4.85 -2.26
C THR A 32 -9.40 4.37 -3.64
N CYS A 33 -9.92 3.22 -4.04
CA CYS A 33 -9.71 2.68 -5.38
C CYS A 33 -11.01 2.10 -5.94
N PHE A 34 -11.10 2.01 -7.27
CA PHE A 34 -12.25 1.46 -7.97
C PHE A 34 -11.81 0.28 -8.83
N VAL A 35 -12.48 -0.86 -8.62
CA VAL A 35 -12.25 -2.09 -9.38
C VAL A 35 -13.42 -2.32 -10.33
N HIS A 36 -13.16 -2.80 -11.54
CA HIS A 36 -14.22 -3.12 -12.48
C HIS A 36 -15.12 -4.26 -11.96
N ASN A 37 -16.44 -4.07 -12.06
CA ASN A 37 -17.43 -5.07 -11.67
C ASN A 37 -17.74 -6.01 -12.84
N VAL A 38 -17.24 -7.24 -12.78
CA VAL A 38 -17.48 -8.29 -13.80
C VAL A 38 -18.45 -9.38 -13.31
N SER A 39 -19.28 -9.05 -12.32
CA SER A 39 -20.25 -10.01 -11.79
C SER A 39 -21.23 -10.45 -12.90
N PRO A 40 -21.57 -11.75 -12.99
CA PRO A 40 -22.53 -12.21 -13.99
C PRO A 40 -23.92 -11.65 -13.68
N GLY A 41 -24.70 -11.31 -14.72
CA GLY A 41 -26.07 -10.81 -14.58
C GLY A 41 -26.20 -9.30 -14.33
N LEU A 42 -25.14 -8.52 -14.60
CA LEU A 42 -25.19 -7.06 -14.55
C LEU A 42 -26.00 -6.51 -15.72
N ASP A 43 -27.06 -5.76 -15.40
CA ASP A 43 -27.87 -5.04 -16.39
C ASP A 43 -27.13 -3.80 -16.93
N LYS A 44 -27.57 -3.24 -18.05
CA LYS A 44 -26.92 -2.09 -18.74
C LYS A 44 -26.78 -0.86 -17.83
N LEU A 45 -27.68 -0.69 -16.87
CA LEU A 45 -27.71 0.44 -15.93
C LEU A 45 -27.05 0.14 -14.58
N SER A 46 -26.56 -1.09 -14.38
CA SER A 46 -25.91 -1.47 -13.13
C SER A 46 -24.52 -0.82 -12.99
N PRO A 47 -24.05 -0.59 -11.74
CA PRO A 47 -22.75 0.04 -11.51
C PRO A 47 -21.60 -0.84 -12.03
N LYS A 48 -20.80 -0.27 -12.94
CA LYS A 48 -19.66 -0.93 -13.59
C LYS A 48 -18.38 -0.96 -12.75
N SER A 49 -18.36 -0.30 -11.59
CA SER A 49 -17.19 -0.23 -10.70
C SER A 49 -17.60 -0.40 -9.25
N ILE A 50 -16.73 -1.08 -8.49
CA ILE A 50 -16.89 -1.30 -7.05
C ILE A 50 -15.87 -0.43 -6.34
N LYS A 51 -16.35 0.42 -5.43
CA LYS A 51 -15.51 1.22 -4.54
C LYS A 51 -14.86 0.29 -3.50
N CYS A 52 -13.55 0.39 -3.38
CA CYS A 52 -12.71 -0.46 -2.53
C CYS A 52 -11.64 0.38 -1.80
N VAL A 53 -11.09 -0.20 -0.73
CA VAL A 53 -9.83 0.23 -0.12
C VAL A 53 -8.68 -0.57 -0.72
N PHE A 54 -7.59 0.10 -1.07
CA PHE A 54 -6.37 -0.56 -1.51
C PHE A 54 -5.60 -1.14 -0.32
N LEU A 55 -5.27 -2.44 -0.38
CA LEU A 55 -4.60 -3.15 0.72
C LEU A 55 -3.22 -3.72 0.34
N GLY A 56 -2.75 -3.50 -0.88
CA GLY A 56 -1.45 -3.99 -1.33
C GLY A 56 -1.55 -4.90 -2.56
N TYR A 57 -0.61 -5.82 -2.69
CA TYR A 57 -0.39 -6.59 -3.91
C TYR A 57 -0.81 -8.05 -3.75
N SER A 58 -1.32 -8.67 -4.81
CA SER A 58 -1.59 -10.10 -4.81
C SER A 58 -0.28 -10.89 -4.79
N ARG A 59 -0.22 -11.96 -3.98
CA ARG A 59 0.93 -12.86 -3.91
C ARG A 59 0.93 -13.91 -5.02
N ILE A 60 -0.24 -14.21 -5.58
CA ILE A 60 -0.46 -15.36 -6.47
C ILE A 60 -0.45 -14.92 -7.94
N GLN A 61 -1.01 -13.74 -8.24
CA GLN A 61 -1.14 -13.23 -9.61
C GLN A 61 -0.71 -11.77 -9.68
N LYS A 62 -0.38 -11.30 -10.89
CA LYS A 62 -0.10 -9.88 -11.09
C LYS A 62 -1.39 -9.08 -10.86
N GLY A 63 -1.41 -8.27 -9.81
CA GLY A 63 -2.49 -7.34 -9.56
C GLY A 63 -2.50 -6.78 -8.15
N TYR A 64 -3.43 -5.86 -7.93
CA TYR A 64 -3.68 -5.20 -6.67
C TYR A 64 -4.75 -5.95 -5.88
N ARG A 65 -4.56 -6.03 -4.57
CA ARG A 65 -5.51 -6.53 -3.58
C ARG A 65 -6.33 -5.37 -3.05
N CYS A 66 -7.60 -5.38 -3.38
CA CYS A 66 -8.56 -4.37 -2.96
C CYS A 66 -9.65 -5.03 -2.11
N TYR A 67 -10.18 -4.33 -1.12
CA TYR A 67 -11.29 -4.83 -0.31
C TYR A 67 -12.47 -3.88 -0.39
N SER A 68 -13.68 -4.41 -0.58
CA SER A 68 -14.89 -3.60 -0.51
C SER A 68 -15.64 -3.91 0.77
N PRO A 69 -15.75 -2.95 1.72
CA PRO A 69 -16.56 -3.13 2.92
C PRO A 69 -18.06 -3.33 2.63
N SER A 70 -18.58 -2.83 1.51
CA SER A 70 -20.00 -2.97 1.15
C SER A 70 -20.35 -4.40 0.76
N THR A 71 -19.51 -5.05 -0.05
CA THR A 71 -19.71 -6.46 -0.46
C THR A 71 -19.02 -7.45 0.48
N ARG A 72 -18.17 -6.95 1.40
CA ARG A 72 -17.30 -7.73 2.29
C ARG A 72 -16.41 -8.71 1.54
N ARG A 73 -15.97 -8.35 0.34
CA ARG A 73 -15.16 -9.21 -0.53
C ARG A 73 -13.82 -8.56 -0.88
N TYR A 74 -12.84 -9.42 -1.09
CA TYR A 74 -11.56 -9.06 -1.71
C TYR A 74 -11.68 -9.17 -3.24
N TYR A 75 -11.07 -8.22 -3.92
CA TYR A 75 -10.94 -8.18 -5.36
C TYR A 75 -9.46 -8.14 -5.72
N MET A 76 -9.08 -8.96 -6.71
CA MET A 76 -7.74 -8.98 -7.29
C MET A 76 -7.85 -8.48 -8.73
N SER A 77 -7.25 -7.33 -9.03
CA SER A 77 -7.26 -6.79 -10.39
C SER A 77 -5.96 -6.07 -10.69
N SER A 78 -5.43 -6.24 -11.90
CA SER A 78 -4.34 -5.42 -12.42
C SER A 78 -4.82 -4.04 -12.90
N ASP A 79 -6.08 -3.96 -13.32
CA ASP A 79 -6.72 -2.73 -13.77
C ASP A 79 -7.59 -2.15 -12.64
N VAL A 80 -7.06 -1.10 -12.01
CA VAL A 80 -7.66 -0.43 -10.84
C VAL A 80 -7.41 1.07 -10.99
N THR A 81 -8.46 1.85 -10.78
CA THR A 81 -8.35 3.32 -10.73
C THR A 81 -8.12 3.77 -9.29
N PHE A 82 -7.02 4.47 -9.04
CA PHE A 82 -6.61 4.90 -7.70
C PHE A 82 -6.87 6.39 -7.49
N PHE A 83 -7.39 6.72 -6.30
CA PHE A 83 -7.54 8.07 -5.79
C PHE A 83 -6.66 8.18 -4.55
N GLU A 84 -5.35 8.32 -4.78
CA GLU A 84 -4.32 8.19 -3.74
C GLU A 84 -4.40 9.28 -2.66
N ASP A 85 -4.88 10.47 -3.02
CA ASP A 85 -5.09 11.60 -2.09
C ASP A 85 -6.34 11.44 -1.22
N THR A 86 -7.19 10.45 -1.51
CA THR A 86 -8.46 10.25 -0.81
C THR A 86 -8.41 8.98 0.05
N PRO A 87 -8.26 9.07 1.37
CA PRO A 87 -8.33 7.90 2.24
C PRO A 87 -9.74 7.27 2.14
N PHE A 88 -9.81 5.94 2.13
CA PHE A 88 -11.11 5.26 2.03
C PHE A 88 -11.98 5.50 3.27
N PHE A 89 -11.36 5.42 4.44
CA PHE A 89 -11.99 5.73 5.70
C PHE A 89 -11.72 7.20 6.02
N LEU A 90 -12.75 8.03 5.85
CA LEU A 90 -12.71 9.37 6.41
C LEU A 90 -12.77 9.23 7.92
N SER A 91 -11.86 9.88 8.63
CA SER A 91 -11.99 10.02 10.07
C SER A 91 -13.28 10.79 10.33
N SER A 92 -14.32 10.11 10.81
CA SER A 92 -15.41 10.82 11.46
C SER A 92 -14.78 11.50 12.67
N LYS A 93 -14.88 12.82 12.76
CA LYS A 93 -14.56 13.57 13.98
C LYS A 93 -15.61 13.30 15.08
N GLU A 94 -15.94 12.03 15.32
CA GLU A 94 -16.77 11.56 16.42
C GLU A 94 -16.08 10.34 17.03
N TYR A 95 -14.91 10.59 17.58
CA TYR A 95 -14.52 9.84 18.77
C TYR A 95 -15.34 10.46 19.91
N PRO A 96 -16.31 9.75 20.55
CA PRO A 96 -16.64 10.11 21.91
C PRO A 96 -15.32 10.01 22.68
N SER A 97 -14.90 11.13 23.26
CA SER A 97 -13.74 11.26 24.11
C SER A 97 -13.92 10.42 25.38
N SER A 98 -13.88 9.10 25.28
CA SER A 98 -13.93 8.13 26.39
C SER A 98 -13.77 6.71 25.87
N VAL A 99 -12.55 6.34 25.49
CA VAL A 99 -12.00 5.01 25.77
C VAL A 99 -10.49 5.17 25.95
N GLU A 100 -10.09 5.67 27.11
CA GLU A 100 -8.91 5.13 27.77
C GLU A 100 -9.19 3.63 27.97
N GLU A 101 -8.54 2.79 27.16
CA GLU A 101 -8.17 1.38 27.42
C GLU A 101 -8.08 0.63 26.09
N MET A 102 -6.91 0.65 25.45
CA MET A 102 -6.29 -0.60 25.01
C MET A 102 -4.80 -0.41 24.70
N LEU A 103 -4.02 -0.81 25.69
CA LEU A 103 -2.63 -1.29 25.69
C LEU A 103 -1.49 -0.26 25.59
N PRO A 104 -0.53 -0.28 26.55
CA PRO A 104 0.70 0.48 26.43
C PRO A 104 1.55 -0.17 25.33
N ILE A 105 1.87 0.63 24.31
CA ILE A 105 2.99 0.32 23.42
C ILE A 105 4.22 0.18 24.33
N PRO A 106 4.97 -0.94 24.31
CA PRO A 106 6.24 -0.98 25.00
C PRO A 106 7.12 0.09 24.36
N LEU A 107 7.49 1.10 25.14
CA LEU A 107 8.54 2.04 24.76
C LEU A 107 9.78 1.18 24.49
N CYS A 108 10.19 1.04 23.24
CA CYS A 108 11.59 0.67 22.99
C CYS A 108 12.40 1.87 23.47
N ASP A 109 12.97 1.77 24.66
CA ASP A 109 13.87 2.79 25.19
C ASP A 109 15.02 3.03 24.20
N PRO A 110 15.29 4.29 23.83
CA PRO A 110 16.43 4.60 23.00
C PRO A 110 17.70 4.65 23.86
N LEU A 111 18.77 4.03 23.35
CA LEU A 111 20.19 4.18 23.77
C LEU A 111 20.69 3.31 24.94
N VAL A 112 21.10 2.07 24.63
CA VAL A 112 22.28 1.46 25.26
C VAL A 112 23.30 1.20 24.17
N ILE A 113 24.22 2.15 24.00
CA ILE A 113 25.43 1.96 23.19
C ILE A 113 26.35 1.05 24.02
N PRO A 114 26.72 -0.16 23.56
CA PRO A 114 27.74 -0.93 24.25
C PRO A 114 29.08 -0.18 24.11
N ALA A 115 29.72 0.12 25.24
CA ALA A 115 31.04 0.72 25.28
C ALA A 115 32.04 -0.15 24.51
N SER A 116 32.77 0.47 23.58
CA SER A 116 33.89 -0.15 22.89
C SER A 116 34.96 -0.60 23.89
N PRO A 117 35.49 -1.83 23.80
CA PRO A 117 36.58 -2.25 24.68
C PRO A 117 37.85 -1.47 24.33
N SER A 118 38.44 -0.87 25.36
CA SER A 118 39.77 -0.26 25.33
C SER A 118 40.81 -1.32 24.97
N SER A 119 41.69 -0.96 24.04
CA SER A 119 42.92 -1.66 23.70
C SER A 119 43.77 -1.95 24.94
N ALA A 120 44.27 -3.18 25.02
CA ALA A 120 45.49 -3.56 25.73
C ALA A 120 46.24 -4.57 24.85
#